data_AF-A0A838D2N4-F1
#
_entry.id   AF-A0A838D2N4-F1
#
_cell.length_a   1.000
_cell.length_b   1.000
_cell.length_c   1.000
_cell.angle_alpha   90.00
_cell.angle_beta   90.00
_cell.angle_gamma   90.00
#
_symmetry.space_group_name_H-M   'P 1'
#
loop_
_entity.id
_entity.type
_entity.pdbx_description
1 polymer ?
#
loop_
_entity_poly.entity_id
_entity_poly.type
_entity_poly.pdbx_seq_one_letter_code
_entity_poly.pdbx_strand_id
1 'polypeptide(L)' 'MDIRWLGQSAFTITEGATTLLIDPFLTGNPKGAATAEEVGADVIALTHGHPDHLGDTVDIAKRT' A
#
# COMPACT_ATOMS: atom_id res chain seq x y z
N MET A 1 -2.59 -17.48 1.55
CA MET A 1 -1.76 -16.30 1.81
C MET A 1 -1.06 -15.91 0.52
N ASP A 2 -1.29 -14.70 0.07
CA ASP A 2 -0.67 -14.09 -1.12
C ASP A 2 0.11 -12.86 -0.70
N ILE A 3 1.32 -12.67 -1.26
CA ILE A 3 2.19 -11.54 -0.96
C ILE A 3 2.64 -10.94 -2.27
N ARG A 4 2.31 -9.67 -2.50
CA ARG A 4 2.73 -8.92 -3.69
C ARG A 4 3.54 -7.70 -3.27
N TRP A 5 4.73 -7.59 -3.85
CA TRP A 5 5.57 -6.39 -3.76
C TRP A 5 5.12 -5.35 -4.78
N LEU A 6 4.99 -4.10 -4.33
CA LEU A 6 4.49 -2.98 -5.13
C LEU A 6 5.57 -1.95 -5.48
N GLY A 7 6.82 -2.14 -5.03
CA GLY A 7 7.92 -1.20 -5.21
C GLY A 7 8.30 -0.51 -3.89
N GLN A 8 9.57 -0.09 -3.75
CA GLN A 8 10.11 0.43 -2.48
C GLN A 8 9.78 -0.53 -1.32
N SER A 9 9.14 -0.04 -0.26
CA SER A 9 8.67 -0.79 0.89
C SER A 9 7.18 -1.12 0.83
N ALA A 10 6.52 -0.88 -0.31
CA ALA A 10 5.10 -1.12 -0.47
C ALA A 10 4.80 -2.61 -0.71
N PHE A 11 3.90 -3.19 0.08
CA PHE A 11 3.44 -4.57 -0.07
C PHE A 11 1.94 -4.69 0.16
N THR A 12 1.33 -5.64 -0.54
CA THR A 12 0.02 -6.19 -0.16
C THR A 12 0.21 -7.61 0.34
N ILE A 13 -0.47 -7.93 1.44
CA ILE A 13 -0.53 -9.27 2.00
C ILE A 13 -2.01 -9.62 2.15
N THR A 14 -2.46 -10.63 1.42
CA THR A 14 -3.86 -11.06 1.45
C THR A 14 -3.98 -12.46 2.04
N GLU A 15 -4.86 -12.60 3.03
CA GLU A 15 -5.22 -13.85 3.64
C GLU A 15 -6.74 -13.94 3.81
N GLY A 16 -7.37 -14.90 3.12
CA GLY A 16 -8.83 -15.00 3.07
C GLY A 16 -9.44 -13.76 2.41
N ALA A 17 -10.32 -13.08 3.14
CA ALA A 17 -10.96 -11.84 2.70
C ALA A 17 -10.23 -10.57 3.16
N THR A 18 -9.14 -10.70 3.92
CA THR A 18 -8.43 -9.57 4.53
C THR A 18 -7.16 -9.25 3.75
N THR A 19 -6.96 -7.96 3.46
CA THR A 19 -5.79 -7.39 2.79
C THR A 19 -5.11 -6.36 3.68
N LEU A 20 -3.85 -6.63 4.03
CA LEU A 20 -2.95 -5.69 4.67
C LEU A 20 -2.12 -4.98 3.59
N LEU A 21 -2.13 -3.65 3.62
CA LEU A 21 -1.26 -2.79 2.82
C LEU A 21 -0.18 -2.19 3.72
N ILE A 22 1.07 -2.30 3.30
CA ILE A 22 2.23 -1.79 4.04
C ILE A 22 2.84 -0.65 3.23
N ASP A 23 3.18 0.47 3.88
CA ASP A 23 3.94 1.61 3.33
C ASP A 23 3.59 2.00 1.87
N PRO A 24 2.35 2.46 1.59
CA PRO A 24 1.85 2.59 0.22
C PRO A 24 2.37 3.85 -0.50
N PHE A 25 3.67 3.90 -0.79
CA PHE A 25 4.25 4.85 -1.72
C PHE A 25 4.08 4.38 -3.16
N LEU A 26 2.99 4.80 -3.79
CA LEU A 26 2.60 4.42 -5.15
C LEU A 26 2.69 5.62 -6.10
N THR A 27 2.04 6.73 -5.76
CA THR A 27 2.13 7.97 -6.54
C THR A 27 3.54 8.55 -6.47
N GLY A 28 4.16 8.71 -7.64
CA GLY A 28 5.54 9.20 -7.74
C GLY A 28 6.62 8.14 -7.55
N ASN A 29 6.25 6.88 -7.29
CA ASN A 29 7.20 5.77 -7.28
C ASN A 29 7.54 5.36 -8.72
N PRO A 30 8.77 5.59 -9.22
CA PRO A 30 9.12 5.31 -10.61
C PRO A 30 9.17 3.82 -10.95
N LYS A 31 9.10 2.94 -9.93
CA LYS A 31 9.09 1.49 -10.06
C LYS A 31 7.82 0.88 -9.44
N GLY A 32 6.78 1.68 -9.24
CA GLY A 32 5.50 1.23 -8.71
C GLY A 32 4.90 0.14 -9.59
N ALA A 33 4.52 -0.99 -8.99
CA ALA A 33 3.88 -2.11 -9.70
C ALA A 33 2.34 -1.98 -9.76
N ALA A 34 1.80 -0.91 -9.18
CA ALA A 34 0.38 -0.56 -9.17
C ALA A 34 0.21 0.96 -8.95
N THR A 35 -0.94 1.51 -9.34
CA THR A 35 -1.36 2.86 -8.93
C THR A 35 -2.14 2.81 -7.61
N ALA A 36 -2.31 3.96 -6.94
CA ALA A 36 -3.08 4.04 -5.69
C ALA A 36 -4.55 3.61 -5.87
N GLU A 37 -5.13 3.88 -7.05
CA GLU A 37 -6.50 3.51 -7.39
C GLU A 37 -6.70 2.00 -7.52
N GLU A 38 -5.67 1.28 -7.97
CA GLU A 38 -5.71 -0.18 -8.18
C GLU A 38 -5.61 -1.00 -6.89
N VAL A 39 -5.19 -0.37 -5.78
CA VAL A 39 -4.95 -1.05 -4.50
C VAL A 39 -6.09 -0.77 -3.53
N GLY A 40 -6.62 -1.82 -2.89
CA GLY A 40 -7.52 -1.74 -1.75
C GLY A 40 -6.87 -2.33 -0.49
N ALA A 41 -7.35 -1.93 0.69
CA ALA A 41 -6.83 -2.41 1.96
C ALA A 41 -7.92 -2.44 3.03
N ASP A 42 -7.91 -3.48 3.85
CA ASP A 42 -8.69 -3.54 5.10
C ASP A 42 -7.88 -2.95 6.26
N VAL A 43 -6.56 -3.10 6.22
CA VAL A 43 -5.62 -2.55 7.20
C VAL A 43 -4.47 -1.89 6.45
N ILE A 44 -4.05 -0.72 6.91
CA ILE A 44 -2.82 -0.07 6.46
C ILE A 44 -1.83 -0.02 7.63
N ALA A 45 -0.62 -0.54 7.43
CA ALA A 45 0.47 -0.46 8.39
C ALA A 45 1.59 0.43 7.85
N LEU A 46 1.99 1.41 8.65
CA LEU A 46 3.12 2.29 8.36
C LEU A 46 4.29 1.95 9.26
N THR A 47 5.46 1.72 8.67
CA THR A 47 6.70 1.53 9.43
C THR A 47 7.17 2.82 10.07
N HIS A 48 7.05 3.95 9.36
CA HIS A 48 7.30 5.31 9.83
C HIS A 48 6.68 6.35 8.89
N GLY A 49 6.83 7.64 9.22
CA GLY A 49 6.13 8.74 8.53
C GLY A 49 6.89 9.45 7.41
N HIS A 50 7.99 8.89 6.87
CA HIS A 50 8.63 9.53 5.72
C HIS A 50 7.76 9.43 4.46
N PRO A 51 7.85 10.40 3.52
CA PRO A 51 6.94 10.46 2.36
C PRO A 51 6.98 9.20 1.47
N ASP A 52 8.13 8.54 1.36
CA ASP A 52 8.32 7.31 0.59
C ASP A 52 7.80 6.04 1.30
N HIS A 53 7.16 6.21 2.46
CA HIS A 53 6.42 5.18 3.19
C HIS A 53 4.96 5.60 3.42
N LEU A 54 4.74 6.83 3.88
CA LEU A 54 3.39 7.38 4.09
C LEU A 54 2.59 7.41 2.78
N GLY A 55 3.20 7.90 1.69
CA GLY A 55 2.64 7.87 0.35
C GLY A 55 1.16 8.22 0.26
N ASP A 56 0.40 7.34 -0.38
CA ASP A 56 -1.02 7.51 -0.68
C ASP A 56 -1.94 7.09 0.49
N THR A 57 -1.40 6.79 1.67
CA THR A 57 -2.13 6.20 2.81
C THR A 57 -3.45 6.91 3.10
N VAL A 58 -3.45 8.24 3.17
CA VAL A 58 -4.64 9.01 3.56
C VAL A 58 -5.75 8.87 2.53
N ASP A 59 -5.42 8.89 1.24
CA ASP A 59 -6.40 8.79 0.17
C ASP A 59 -6.90 7.35 0.02
N ILE A 60 -6.03 6.36 0.22
CA ILE A 60 -6.41 4.95 0.27
C ILE A 60 -7.36 4.68 1.45
N ALA A 61 -7.02 5.15 2.66
CA ALA A 61 -7.78 4.93 3.88
C ALA A 61 -9.19 5.55 3.84
N LYS A 62 -9.39 6.63 3.08
CA LYS A 62 -10.69 7.31 2.97
C LYS A 62 -11.69 6.61 2.04
N ARG A 63 -11.27 5.59 1.29
CA ARG A 63 -12.15 4.83 0.38
C ARG A 63 -12.97 3.77 1.10
N THR A 64 -12.79 3.62 2.41
CA THR A 64 -13.44 2.61 3.26
C THR A 64 -13.98 3.21 4.56
#